data_AF-A0AAC9SXF5-F1
#
_entry.id   AF-A0AAC9SXF5-F1
#
_cell.length_a   1.000
_cell.length_b   1.000
_cell.length_c   1.000
_cell.angle_alpha   90.00
_cell.angle_beta   90.00
_cell.angle_gamma   90.00
#
_symmetry.space_group_name_H-M   'P 1'
#
loop_
_entity.id
_entity.type
_entity.pdbx_description
1 polymer ?
#
loop_
_entity_poly.entity_id
_entity_poly.type
_entity_poly.pdbx_seq_one_letter_code
_entity_poly.pdbx_strand_id
1 'polypeptide(L)'
;MEHRQIPAREETLAGFRLIRRIGTGSRSIIYLGRAPGEQGQALNVALKVFGPEADRPALDRQVRAMLTVPPAMLAPLRDVATAPDGRLCLVLDRLTGSSLDRLLAERGTLGAGEVVTIAATITAALQALHDAGFSHSMIGPACVRFDGCGRPVLLGLGALEDLPAGGAGVARRRDDLVRLAGCVRSIRDHLDPQAPEAATAESVVAEFEAAATARPVPPDLSGVESVLFDWAAATAVRGAVPGTVPADPEGPEDTHGLAAPSSRLTRPARPAGAREPAIRAGGRLAGAERGSAAKPTGRLERQVRRGLAGCRSGLRIVNARSRVGARWLQALLRNRSRARPVIVGVCLAVVLAAGGLAALSPAESPAESPVVAGDAGDLSAPATRSSSPGAEATAGPGDGGPAGADGSAATLVSDDPAAATLVLLELREGCLAEASVLCLESVDQAGSVAMAADSYRALQMERSADRTAAGFTATVQERRGNAALIVLTPAAGGPANTQPASALVIKGEAGWRLRELFDY
;
A
#
# COMPACT_ATOMS: atom_id res chain seq x y z
N MET A 1 -23.21 -13.29 -16.29
CA MET A 1 -21.85 -12.97 -16.78
C MET A 1 -21.96 -11.93 -17.89
N GLU A 2 -21.93 -10.65 -17.54
CA GLU A 2 -22.00 -9.57 -18.54
C GLU A 2 -20.59 -9.25 -19.03
N HIS A 3 -20.24 -9.79 -20.20
CA HIS A 3 -19.13 -9.31 -20.99
C HIS A 3 -19.44 -7.86 -21.39
N ARG A 4 -18.95 -6.89 -20.61
CA ARG A 4 -18.92 -5.50 -21.04
C ARG A 4 -17.86 -5.40 -22.14
N GLN A 5 -18.30 -5.74 -23.35
CA GLN A 5 -17.58 -5.64 -24.60
C GLN A 5 -17.05 -4.21 -24.73
N ILE A 6 -15.72 -4.08 -24.80
CA ILE A 6 -15.07 -2.81 -25.15
C ILE A 6 -15.48 -2.51 -26.59
N PRO A 7 -16.15 -1.39 -26.90
CA PRO A 7 -16.55 -1.09 -28.27
C PRO A 7 -15.31 -0.94 -29.16
N ALA A 8 -15.35 -1.57 -30.33
CA ALA A 8 -14.28 -1.63 -31.34
C ALA A 8 -14.09 -0.30 -32.10
N ARG A 9 -13.85 0.80 -31.38
CA ARG A 9 -13.19 1.99 -31.93
C ARG A 9 -11.82 2.07 -31.27
N GLU A 10 -10.77 2.39 -32.04
CA GLU A 10 -9.42 2.61 -31.53
C GLU A 10 -9.42 3.73 -30.47
N GLU A 11 -9.74 3.37 -29.24
CA GLU A 11 -9.81 4.31 -28.14
C GLU A 11 -8.38 4.76 -27.86
N THR A 12 -8.13 6.04 -28.12
CA THR A 12 -6.84 6.67 -27.88
C THR A 12 -6.95 7.46 -26.58
N LEU A 13 -6.03 7.20 -25.67
CA LEU A 13 -5.93 7.90 -24.39
C LEU A 13 -4.54 8.48 -24.25
N ALA A 14 -4.45 9.80 -23.99
CA ALA A 14 -3.17 10.49 -23.87
C ALA A 14 -2.25 10.33 -25.10
N GLY A 15 -2.81 10.14 -26.30
CA GLY A 15 -2.05 9.86 -27.52
C GLY A 15 -1.58 8.41 -27.67
N PHE A 16 -1.98 7.50 -26.76
CA PHE A 16 -1.69 6.07 -26.85
C PHE A 16 -2.95 5.31 -27.24
N ARG A 17 -2.83 4.43 -28.23
CA ARG A 17 -3.88 3.48 -28.58
C ARG A 17 -4.01 2.45 -27.46
N LEU A 18 -5.21 2.31 -26.89
CA LEU A 18 -5.50 1.23 -25.92
C LEU A 18 -5.46 -0.11 -26.65
N ILE A 19 -4.67 -1.04 -26.13
CA ILE A 19 -4.53 -2.38 -26.71
C ILE A 19 -5.38 -3.39 -25.94
N ARG A 20 -5.14 -3.53 -24.63
CA ARG A 20 -5.86 -4.45 -23.75
C ARG A 20 -5.69 -4.06 -22.29
N ARG A 21 -6.60 -4.51 -21.43
CA ARG A 21 -6.40 -4.47 -19.98
C ARG A 21 -5.23 -5.39 -19.59
N ILE A 22 -4.36 -4.92 -18.71
CA ILE A 22 -3.21 -5.67 -18.17
C ILE A 22 -3.23 -5.80 -16.65
N GLY A 23 -4.09 -5.05 -15.96
CA GLY A 23 -4.27 -5.18 -14.53
C GLY A 23 -5.44 -4.35 -14.02
N THR A 24 -5.81 -4.63 -12.77
CA THR A 24 -6.82 -3.87 -12.02
C THR A 24 -6.21 -3.54 -10.66
N GLY A 25 -6.29 -2.29 -10.26
CA GLY A 25 -6.03 -1.85 -8.89
C GLY A 25 -7.33 -1.44 -8.22
N SER A 26 -7.31 -1.26 -6.90
CA SER A 26 -8.50 -0.92 -6.09
C SER A 26 -9.31 0.27 -6.64
N ARG A 27 -8.63 1.30 -7.14
CA ARG A 27 -9.24 2.56 -7.63
C ARG A 27 -8.93 2.86 -9.11
N SER A 28 -8.37 1.90 -9.84
CA SER A 28 -7.89 2.15 -11.21
C SER A 28 -7.85 0.89 -12.07
N ILE A 29 -8.03 1.04 -13.37
CA ILE A 29 -7.78 -0.03 -14.34
C ILE A 29 -6.49 0.29 -15.10
N ILE A 30 -5.64 -0.73 -15.31
CA ILE A 30 -4.37 -0.59 -16.00
C ILE A 30 -4.49 -1.20 -17.39
N TYR A 31 -4.26 -0.39 -18.42
CA TYR A 31 -4.26 -0.81 -19.82
C TYR A 31 -2.84 -0.80 -20.40
N LEU A 32 -2.61 -1.69 -21.36
CA LEU A 32 -1.49 -1.57 -22.28
C LEU A 32 -1.83 -0.48 -23.30
N GLY A 33 -1.06 0.60 -23.29
CA GLY A 33 -1.06 1.63 -24.33
C GLY A 33 0.07 1.41 -25.33
N ARG A 34 -0.17 1.75 -26.59
CA ARG A 34 0.87 1.75 -27.63
C ARG A 34 0.85 3.08 -28.39
N ALA A 35 2.02 3.67 -28.56
CA ALA A 35 2.24 4.82 -29.43
C ALA A 35 3.37 4.54 -30.42
N PRO A 36 3.44 5.27 -31.55
CA PRO A 36 4.66 5.32 -32.34
C PRO A 36 5.81 5.80 -31.43
N GLY A 37 6.88 5.02 -31.34
CA GLY A 37 8.11 5.44 -30.67
C GLY A 37 9.15 5.93 -31.68
N GLU A 38 10.37 6.15 -31.20
CA GLU A 38 11.47 6.60 -32.05
C GLU A 38 11.91 5.49 -33.03
N GLN A 39 12.41 5.89 -34.21
CA GLN A 39 12.99 4.98 -35.20
C GLN A 39 12.05 3.86 -35.66
N GLY A 40 10.73 4.06 -35.59
CA GLY A 40 9.73 3.08 -36.00
C GLY A 40 9.48 1.96 -34.97
N GLN A 41 10.16 1.96 -33.82
CA GLN A 41 9.84 1.03 -32.73
C GLN A 41 8.62 1.53 -31.97
N ALA A 42 7.66 0.66 -31.70
CA ALA A 42 6.48 1.07 -30.94
C ALA A 42 6.79 1.22 -29.45
N LEU A 43 6.39 2.36 -28.88
CA LEU A 43 6.46 2.61 -27.45
C LEU A 43 5.25 1.95 -26.76
N ASN A 44 5.52 0.99 -25.88
CA ASN A 44 4.51 0.36 -25.04
C ASN A 44 4.54 0.97 -23.63
N VAL A 45 3.38 1.39 -23.13
CA VAL A 45 3.22 2.02 -21.81
C VAL A 45 2.13 1.31 -21.00
N ALA A 46 2.17 1.50 -19.69
CA ALA A 46 1.06 1.16 -18.80
C ALA A 46 0.23 2.42 -18.53
N LEU A 47 -1.03 2.42 -18.97
CA LEU A 47 -1.98 3.49 -18.74
C LEU A 47 -2.82 3.15 -17.50
N LYS A 48 -2.54 3.80 -16.37
CA LYS A 48 -3.31 3.62 -15.13
C LYS A 48 -4.45 4.65 -15.12
N VAL A 49 -5.66 4.20 -15.43
CA VAL A 49 -6.87 5.02 -15.56
C VAL A 49 -7.69 4.92 -14.28
N PHE A 50 -8.00 6.06 -13.68
CA PHE A 50 -8.71 6.13 -12.41
C PHE A 50 -10.22 6.26 -12.61
N GLY A 51 -11.01 5.75 -11.65
CA GLY A 51 -12.45 5.97 -11.65
C GLY A 51 -12.83 7.46 -11.47
N PRO A 52 -14.08 7.84 -11.75
CA PRO A 52 -14.54 9.22 -11.52
C PRO A 52 -14.45 9.64 -10.04
N GLU A 53 -14.67 8.69 -9.13
CA GLU A 53 -14.60 8.88 -7.67
C GLU A 53 -13.16 8.80 -7.11
N ALA A 54 -12.15 9.01 -7.94
CA ALA A 54 -10.77 8.93 -7.49
C ALA A 54 -10.42 10.08 -6.54
N ASP A 55 -9.90 9.71 -5.37
CA ASP A 55 -9.33 10.61 -4.37
C ASP A 55 -8.17 11.41 -4.97
N ARG A 56 -8.45 12.66 -5.35
CA ARG A 56 -7.48 13.58 -5.97
C ARG A 56 -6.28 13.86 -5.04
N PRO A 57 -6.47 14.17 -3.75
CA PRO A 57 -5.36 14.25 -2.80
C PRO A 57 -4.44 13.01 -2.78
N ALA A 58 -5.01 11.80 -2.81
CA ALA A 58 -4.19 10.58 -2.89
C ALA A 58 -3.42 10.46 -4.20
N LEU A 59 -4.04 10.82 -5.33
CA LEU A 59 -3.38 10.84 -6.63
C LEU A 59 -2.26 11.90 -6.69
N ASP A 60 -2.48 13.07 -6.09
CA ASP A 60 -1.47 14.10 -5.96
C ASP A 60 -0.26 13.61 -5.15
N ARG A 61 -0.50 12.91 -4.03
CA ARG A 61 0.57 12.25 -3.27
C ARG A 61 1.32 11.25 -4.14
N GLN A 62 0.60 10.40 -4.88
CA GLN A 62 1.20 9.41 -5.77
C GLN A 62 2.12 10.06 -6.82
N VAL A 63 1.65 11.10 -7.50
CA VAL A 63 2.43 11.83 -8.51
C VAL A 63 3.63 12.52 -7.88
N ARG A 64 3.47 13.19 -6.72
CA ARG A 64 4.59 13.84 -6.01
C ARG A 64 5.67 12.83 -5.63
N ALA A 65 5.30 11.66 -5.12
CA ALA A 65 6.25 10.61 -4.79
C ALA A 65 7.02 10.14 -6.03
N MET A 66 6.33 9.85 -7.15
CA MET A 66 6.96 9.45 -8.41
C MET A 66 7.93 10.49 -8.98
N LEU A 67 7.68 11.78 -8.75
CA LEU A 67 8.54 12.88 -9.22
C LEU A 67 9.72 13.17 -8.28
N THR A 68 9.64 12.75 -7.01
CA THR A 68 10.64 13.08 -5.98
C THR A 68 11.61 11.92 -5.73
N VAL A 69 11.13 10.68 -5.74
CA VAL A 69 11.94 9.49 -5.47
C VAL A 69 12.88 9.22 -6.65
N PRO A 70 14.12 8.76 -6.42
CA PRO A 70 15.07 8.49 -7.49
C PRO A 70 14.53 7.52 -8.55
N PRO A 71 14.94 7.70 -9.84
CA PRO A 71 14.51 6.83 -10.92
C PRO A 71 14.83 5.35 -10.66
N ALA A 72 14.00 4.47 -11.24
CA ALA A 72 14.14 3.00 -11.19
C ALA A 72 13.91 2.33 -9.82
N MET A 73 13.54 3.07 -8.77
CA MET A 73 12.96 2.48 -7.54
C MET A 73 11.44 2.32 -7.65
N LEU A 74 10.80 3.28 -8.33
CA LEU A 74 9.36 3.30 -8.62
C LEU A 74 9.14 3.18 -10.12
N ALA A 75 7.93 2.79 -10.53
CA ALA A 75 7.54 2.79 -11.93
C ALA A 75 7.66 4.21 -12.52
N PRO A 76 8.51 4.42 -13.56
CA PRO A 76 8.71 5.74 -14.13
C PRO A 76 7.41 6.36 -14.64
N LEU A 77 7.13 7.59 -14.17
CA LEU A 77 6.02 8.41 -14.64
C LEU A 77 6.45 9.19 -15.89
N ARG A 78 5.78 8.95 -17.01
CA ARG A 78 6.01 9.69 -18.26
C ARG A 78 5.15 10.94 -18.35
N ASP A 79 3.87 10.79 -18.03
CA ASP A 79 2.89 11.87 -18.18
C ASP A 79 1.67 11.66 -17.27
N VAL A 80 0.93 12.74 -17.03
CA VAL A 80 -0.37 12.75 -16.37
C VAL A 80 -1.38 13.35 -17.33
N ALA A 81 -2.35 12.54 -17.74
CA ALA A 81 -3.34 12.91 -18.72
C ALA A 81 -4.76 12.88 -18.15
N THR A 82 -5.66 13.58 -18.82
CA THR A 82 -7.11 13.49 -18.59
C THR A 82 -7.74 12.83 -19.80
N ALA A 83 -8.50 11.76 -19.57
CA ALA A 83 -9.28 11.06 -20.57
C ALA A 83 -10.40 11.97 -21.12
N PRO A 84 -10.94 11.68 -22.33
CA PRO A 84 -12.04 12.46 -22.90
C PRO A 84 -13.29 12.54 -22.00
N ASP A 85 -13.50 11.55 -21.15
CA ASP A 85 -14.59 11.48 -20.16
C ASP A 85 -14.24 12.12 -18.81
N GLY A 86 -13.12 12.83 -18.70
CA GLY A 86 -12.68 13.55 -17.51
C GLY A 86 -11.92 12.71 -16.48
N ARG A 87 -11.77 11.40 -16.69
CA ARG A 87 -10.99 10.53 -15.78
C ARG A 87 -9.49 10.85 -15.86
N LEU A 88 -8.80 10.77 -14.73
CA LEU A 88 -7.34 10.95 -14.71
C LEU A 88 -6.65 9.66 -15.14
N CYS A 89 -5.50 9.81 -15.79
CA CYS A 89 -4.67 8.71 -16.28
C CYS A 89 -3.19 9.02 -16.01
N LEU A 90 -2.49 8.09 -15.36
CA LEU A 90 -1.03 8.11 -15.28
C LEU A 90 -0.46 7.27 -16.43
N VAL A 91 0.43 7.86 -17.22
CA VAL A 91 1.20 7.18 -18.26
C VAL A 91 2.51 6.73 -17.64
N LEU A 92 2.67 5.42 -17.46
CA LEU A 92 3.82 4.81 -16.80
C LEU A 92 4.63 3.96 -17.78
N ASP A 93 5.92 3.81 -17.50
CA ASP A 93 6.71 2.78 -18.17
C ASP A 93 6.10 1.40 -17.97
N ARG A 94 6.02 0.63 -19.06
CA ARG A 94 5.62 -0.77 -18.98
C ARG A 94 6.80 -1.58 -18.48
N LEU A 95 6.77 -1.97 -17.21
CA LEU A 95 7.62 -3.06 -16.75
C LEU A 95 7.14 -4.35 -17.44
N THR A 96 8.04 -5.19 -17.93
CA THR A 96 7.70 -6.39 -18.71
C THR A 96 7.92 -7.69 -17.95
N GLY A 97 8.57 -7.63 -16.80
CA GLY A 97 8.76 -8.76 -15.90
C GLY A 97 7.51 -9.10 -15.08
N SER A 98 7.57 -10.27 -14.45
CA SER A 98 6.55 -10.84 -13.57
C SER A 98 6.38 -9.98 -12.31
N SER A 99 5.25 -10.13 -11.63
CA SER A 99 5.12 -9.65 -10.25
C SER A 99 5.79 -10.64 -9.29
N LEU A 100 6.29 -10.14 -8.15
CA LEU A 100 7.04 -10.97 -7.20
C LEU A 100 6.14 -12.05 -6.58
N ASP A 101 4.92 -11.72 -6.17
CA ASP A 101 3.91 -12.69 -5.71
C ASP A 101 3.72 -13.84 -6.70
N ARG A 102 3.62 -13.53 -8.00
CA ARG A 102 3.50 -14.53 -9.06
C ARG A 102 4.79 -15.35 -9.21
N LEU A 103 5.95 -14.71 -9.18
CA LEU A 103 7.24 -15.37 -9.26
C LEU A 103 7.40 -16.40 -8.11
N LEU A 104 7.09 -15.98 -6.89
CA LEU A 104 7.16 -16.83 -5.69
C LEU A 104 6.21 -18.04 -5.81
N ALA A 105 4.98 -17.81 -6.27
CA ALA A 105 3.99 -18.87 -6.48
C ALA A 105 4.38 -19.87 -7.58
N GLU A 106 5.04 -19.42 -8.65
CA GLU A 106 5.36 -20.27 -9.82
C GLU A 106 6.68 -21.04 -9.67
N ARG A 107 7.69 -20.45 -9.01
CA ARG A 107 9.08 -20.95 -9.06
C ARG A 107 9.48 -21.84 -7.88
N GLY A 108 8.74 -21.82 -6.79
CA GLY A 108 9.01 -22.65 -5.61
C GLY A 108 10.14 -22.12 -4.73
N THR A 109 11.38 -22.04 -5.24
CA THR A 109 12.55 -21.62 -4.44
C THR A 109 13.40 -20.49 -5.06
N LEU A 110 14.06 -19.74 -4.18
CA LEU A 110 14.98 -18.62 -4.45
C LEU A 110 16.35 -18.91 -3.82
N GLY A 111 17.43 -18.47 -4.47
CA GLY A 111 18.75 -18.42 -3.82
C GLY A 111 18.89 -17.20 -2.89
N ALA A 112 19.79 -17.27 -1.92
CA ALA A 112 20.02 -16.19 -0.95
C ALA A 112 20.35 -14.83 -1.60
N GLY A 113 21.19 -14.83 -2.64
CA GLY A 113 21.49 -13.61 -3.39
C GLY A 113 20.29 -12.99 -4.12
N GLU A 114 19.30 -13.80 -4.51
CA GLU A 114 18.06 -13.32 -5.12
C GLU A 114 17.17 -12.65 -4.07
N VAL A 115 17.10 -13.25 -2.87
CA VAL A 115 16.43 -12.66 -1.69
C VAL A 115 17.05 -11.31 -1.36
N VAL A 116 18.39 -11.20 -1.32
CA VAL A 116 19.09 -9.93 -1.09
C VAL A 116 18.74 -8.89 -2.15
N THR A 117 18.78 -9.23 -3.43
CA THR A 117 18.43 -8.31 -4.52
C THR A 117 17.01 -7.76 -4.37
N ILE A 118 16.05 -8.60 -4.00
CA ILE A 118 14.65 -8.19 -3.82
C ILE A 118 14.51 -7.32 -2.56
N ALA A 119 14.92 -7.84 -1.41
CA ALA A 119 14.74 -7.20 -0.12
C ALA A 119 15.48 -5.85 -0.01
N ALA A 120 16.71 -5.77 -0.54
CA ALA A 120 17.49 -4.53 -0.53
C ALA A 120 16.83 -3.47 -1.41
N THR A 121 16.26 -3.86 -2.57
CA THR A 121 15.56 -2.93 -3.46
C THR A 121 14.29 -2.37 -2.81
N ILE A 122 13.51 -3.21 -2.11
CA ILE A 122 12.32 -2.77 -1.37
C ILE A 122 12.73 -1.82 -0.24
N THR A 123 13.76 -2.18 0.53
CA THR A 123 14.28 -1.38 1.64
C THR A 123 14.76 0.00 1.17
N ALA A 124 15.54 0.05 0.08
CA ALA A 124 16.01 1.30 -0.51
C ALA A 124 14.88 2.18 -1.05
N ALA A 125 13.87 1.58 -1.70
CA ALA A 125 12.71 2.30 -2.20
C ALA A 125 11.86 2.87 -1.04
N LEU A 126 11.71 2.12 0.05
CA LEU A 126 11.03 2.59 1.25
C LEU A 126 11.78 3.75 1.92
N GLN A 127 13.10 3.64 2.07
CA GLN A 127 13.93 4.72 2.60
C GLN A 127 13.75 6.00 1.77
N ALA A 128 13.79 5.88 0.44
CA ALA A 128 13.62 7.03 -0.43
C ALA A 128 12.22 7.68 -0.32
N LEU A 129 11.17 6.88 -0.08
CA LEU A 129 9.84 7.40 0.23
C LEU A 129 9.81 8.12 1.58
N HIS A 130 10.41 7.55 2.62
CA HIS A 130 10.52 8.17 3.94
C HIS A 130 11.26 9.51 3.87
N ASP A 131 12.38 9.57 3.13
CA ASP A 131 13.16 10.79 2.89
C ASP A 131 12.36 11.85 2.11
N ALA A 132 11.48 11.41 1.21
CA ALA A 132 10.56 12.27 0.48
C ALA A 132 9.32 12.69 1.30
N GLY A 133 9.19 12.21 2.55
CA GLY A 133 8.08 12.54 3.44
C GLY A 133 6.81 11.75 3.16
N PHE A 134 6.93 10.50 2.70
CA PHE A 134 5.80 9.60 2.45
C PHE A 134 5.96 8.28 3.21
N SER A 135 4.84 7.73 3.68
CA SER A 135 4.72 6.35 4.16
C SER A 135 4.07 5.49 3.07
N HIS A 136 4.54 4.25 2.90
CA HIS A 136 4.08 3.37 1.82
C HIS A 136 2.74 2.69 2.13
N SER A 137 2.54 2.28 3.39
CA SER A 137 1.31 1.71 3.96
C SER A 137 0.87 0.33 3.43
N MET A 138 1.38 -0.12 2.28
CA MET A 138 0.98 -1.38 1.63
C MET A 138 2.17 -2.23 1.15
N ILE A 139 3.26 -2.32 1.92
CA ILE A 139 4.44 -3.10 1.49
C ILE A 139 4.13 -4.61 1.55
N GLY A 140 4.50 -5.34 0.49
CA GLY A 140 4.34 -6.79 0.37
C GLY A 140 4.73 -7.29 -1.02
N PRO A 141 4.79 -8.61 -1.26
CA PRO A 141 5.22 -9.17 -2.55
C PRO A 141 4.40 -8.70 -3.75
N ALA A 142 3.08 -8.54 -3.60
CA ALA A 142 2.20 -8.05 -4.68
C ALA A 142 2.51 -6.60 -5.11
N CYS A 143 3.24 -5.85 -4.29
CA CYS A 143 3.68 -4.49 -4.60
C CYS A 143 5.03 -4.45 -5.32
N VAL A 144 5.62 -5.57 -5.69
CA VAL A 144 6.91 -5.61 -6.40
C VAL A 144 6.73 -6.24 -7.78
N ARG A 145 7.31 -5.60 -8.80
CA ARG A 145 7.29 -6.12 -10.16
C ARG A 145 8.62 -5.90 -10.86
N PHE A 146 9.01 -6.82 -11.72
CA PHE A 146 10.29 -6.74 -12.41
C PHE A 146 10.21 -5.91 -13.69
N ASP A 147 11.26 -5.14 -13.98
CA ASP A 147 11.45 -4.47 -15.28
C ASP A 147 12.01 -5.42 -16.35
N GLY A 148 12.25 -4.89 -17.55
CA GLY A 148 12.77 -5.68 -18.67
C GLY A 148 14.22 -6.15 -18.52
N CYS A 149 14.99 -5.57 -17.58
CA CYS A 149 16.33 -6.04 -17.23
C CYS A 149 16.29 -6.95 -15.97
N GLY A 150 15.09 -7.32 -15.46
CA GLY A 150 14.93 -8.19 -14.28
C GLY A 150 15.12 -7.47 -12.94
N ARG A 151 15.10 -6.13 -12.91
CA ARG A 151 15.24 -5.36 -11.67
C ARG A 151 13.90 -5.27 -10.93
N PRO A 152 13.85 -5.47 -9.60
CA PRO A 152 12.64 -5.21 -8.83
C PRO A 152 12.26 -3.73 -8.83
N VAL A 153 10.97 -3.42 -8.95
CA VAL A 153 10.41 -2.07 -8.90
C VAL A 153 9.22 -2.07 -7.95
N LEU A 154 9.22 -1.12 -7.01
CA LEU A 154 8.14 -0.96 -6.03
C LEU A 154 6.94 -0.23 -6.66
N LEU A 155 5.76 -0.81 -6.49
CA LEU A 155 4.45 -0.35 -6.96
C LEU A 155 3.58 0.03 -5.77
N GLY A 156 2.25 -0.09 -5.84
CA GLY A 156 1.39 0.08 -4.65
C GLY A 156 1.16 1.51 -4.16
N LEU A 157 1.66 2.54 -4.86
CA LEU A 157 1.63 3.95 -4.43
C LEU A 157 0.23 4.61 -4.35
N GLY A 158 -0.85 3.85 -4.49
CA GLY A 158 -2.22 4.39 -4.39
C GLY A 158 -2.69 4.61 -2.94
N ALA A 159 -2.00 4.00 -1.97
CA ALA A 159 -2.31 4.08 -0.54
C ALA A 159 -1.29 4.93 0.24
N LEU A 160 -0.46 5.72 -0.46
CA LEU A 160 0.54 6.55 0.19
C LEU A 160 -0.10 7.53 1.17
N GLU A 161 0.54 7.67 2.33
CA GLU A 161 0.24 8.68 3.33
C GLU A 161 1.41 9.66 3.45
N ASP A 162 1.13 10.89 3.88
CA ASP A 162 2.20 11.83 4.22
C ASP A 162 2.92 11.33 5.49
N LEU A 163 4.22 11.54 5.60
CA LEU A 163 5.01 11.18 6.78
C LEU A 163 5.32 12.48 7.57
N PRO A 164 4.44 12.92 8.48
CA PRO A 164 4.62 14.17 9.22
C PRO A 164 5.76 14.07 10.23
N ALA A 165 6.28 15.19 10.69
CA ALA A 165 7.19 15.21 11.83
C ALA A 165 6.49 14.83 13.14
N GLY A 166 7.26 14.42 14.16
CA GLY A 166 6.74 14.10 15.48
C GLY A 166 6.11 12.70 15.59
N GLY A 167 5.32 12.48 16.64
CA GLY A 167 4.84 11.15 17.03
C GLY A 167 4.05 10.40 15.94
N ALA A 168 3.22 11.10 15.16
CA ALA A 168 2.45 10.50 14.07
C ALA A 168 3.35 9.95 12.95
N GLY A 169 4.45 10.64 12.63
CA GLY A 169 5.45 10.13 11.68
C GLY A 169 6.20 8.93 12.22
N VAL A 170 6.54 8.95 13.51
CA VAL A 170 7.18 7.80 14.16
C VAL A 170 6.28 6.56 14.13
N ALA A 171 4.97 6.72 14.35
CA ALA A 171 4.00 5.63 14.24
C ALA A 171 3.94 5.07 12.81
N ARG A 172 3.75 5.93 11.79
CA ARG A 172 3.71 5.51 10.38
C ARG A 172 4.99 4.81 9.92
N ARG A 173 6.16 5.33 10.34
CA ARG A 173 7.45 4.67 10.05
C ARG A 173 7.52 3.28 10.67
N ARG A 174 7.03 3.12 11.91
CA ARG A 174 6.96 1.81 12.57
C ARG A 174 6.03 0.85 11.80
N ASP A 175 4.86 1.31 11.37
CA ASP A 175 3.93 0.47 10.61
C ASP A 175 4.53 0.00 9.27
N ASP A 176 5.23 0.89 8.56
CA ASP A 176 5.97 0.53 7.35
C ASP A 176 7.08 -0.50 7.63
N LEU A 177 7.81 -0.37 8.73
CA LEU A 177 8.84 -1.33 9.14
C LEU A 177 8.27 -2.70 9.47
N VAL A 178 7.12 -2.77 10.15
CA VAL A 178 6.41 -4.02 10.41
C VAL A 178 6.02 -4.71 9.10
N ARG A 179 5.51 -3.95 8.12
CA ARG A 179 5.16 -4.47 6.79
C ARG A 179 6.39 -4.89 5.99
N LEU A 180 7.48 -4.15 6.08
CA LEU A 180 8.75 -4.51 5.47
C LEU A 180 9.28 -5.84 6.04
N ALA A 181 9.29 -6.01 7.36
CA ALA A 181 9.70 -7.25 8.01
C ALA A 181 8.81 -8.43 7.57
N GLY A 182 7.49 -8.25 7.53
CA GLY A 182 6.55 -9.26 7.01
C GLY A 182 6.81 -9.61 5.53
N CYS A 183 7.13 -8.62 4.70
CA CYS A 183 7.50 -8.85 3.31
C CYS A 183 8.80 -9.63 3.17
N VAL A 184 9.84 -9.29 3.96
CA VAL A 184 11.12 -10.02 3.96
C VAL A 184 10.93 -11.45 4.43
N ARG A 185 10.10 -11.68 5.45
CA ARG A 185 9.72 -13.04 5.89
C ARG A 185 9.07 -13.84 4.77
N SER A 186 8.07 -13.28 4.10
CA SER A 186 7.39 -13.94 2.98
C SER A 186 8.32 -14.29 1.81
N ILE A 187 9.32 -13.44 1.52
CA ILE A 187 10.35 -13.73 0.52
C ILE A 187 11.27 -14.85 1.03
N ARG A 188 11.68 -14.80 2.30
CA ARG A 188 12.52 -15.82 2.95
C ARG A 188 11.85 -17.19 2.94
N ASP A 189 10.54 -17.28 3.09
CA ASP A 189 9.83 -18.57 3.10
C ASP A 189 9.98 -19.36 1.79
N HIS A 190 10.44 -18.70 0.73
CA HIS A 190 10.79 -19.31 -0.55
C HIS A 190 12.30 -19.52 -0.72
N LEU A 191 13.12 -19.33 0.32
CA LEU A 191 14.55 -19.61 0.24
C LEU A 191 14.77 -21.12 0.05
N ASP A 192 15.68 -21.47 -0.85
CA ASP A 192 16.09 -22.86 -1.05
C ASP A 192 16.62 -23.44 0.27
N PRO A 193 16.00 -24.49 0.83
CA PRO A 193 16.43 -25.08 2.10
C PRO A 193 17.82 -25.73 2.02
N GLN A 194 18.33 -25.97 0.81
CA GLN A 194 19.69 -26.49 0.59
C GLN A 194 20.75 -25.39 0.47
N ALA A 195 20.35 -24.10 0.46
CA ALA A 195 21.31 -23.00 0.43
C ALA A 195 22.10 -22.94 1.75
N PRO A 196 23.42 -22.67 1.71
CA PRO A 196 24.24 -22.59 2.92
C PRO A 196 23.77 -21.47 3.86
N GLU A 197 23.16 -20.41 3.31
CA GLU A 197 22.64 -19.28 4.07
C GLU A 197 21.26 -19.56 4.72
N ALA A 198 20.62 -20.70 4.44
CA ALA A 198 19.30 -21.03 5.00
C ALA A 198 19.32 -21.09 6.53
N ALA A 199 20.42 -21.54 7.13
CA ALA A 199 20.57 -21.63 8.59
C ALA A 199 20.60 -20.27 9.29
N THR A 200 21.00 -19.19 8.59
CA THR A 200 21.13 -17.84 9.14
C THR A 200 20.05 -16.87 8.65
N ALA A 201 19.15 -17.34 7.76
CA ALA A 201 18.09 -16.52 7.19
C ALA A 201 17.12 -15.97 8.24
N GLU A 202 16.83 -16.73 9.29
CA GLU A 202 15.98 -16.28 10.40
C GLU A 202 16.59 -15.08 11.12
N SER A 203 17.91 -15.05 11.29
CA SER A 203 18.60 -13.93 11.92
C SER A 203 18.45 -12.64 11.11
N VAL A 204 18.44 -12.74 9.78
CA VAL A 204 18.17 -11.58 8.92
C VAL A 204 16.76 -11.06 9.15
N VAL A 205 15.75 -11.92 9.17
CA VAL A 205 14.36 -11.52 9.44
C VAL A 205 14.23 -10.88 10.83
N ALA A 206 14.89 -11.46 11.83
CA ALA A 206 14.90 -10.94 13.20
C ALA A 206 15.47 -9.51 13.30
N GLU A 207 16.48 -9.15 12.50
CA GLU A 207 17.02 -7.77 12.46
C GLU A 207 15.99 -6.76 11.91
N PHE A 208 15.18 -7.14 10.91
CA PHE A 208 14.10 -6.29 10.42
C PHE A 208 12.97 -6.14 11.45
N GLU A 209 12.63 -7.21 12.17
CA GLU A 209 11.65 -7.19 13.27
C GLU A 209 12.14 -6.36 14.47
N ALA A 210 13.43 -6.46 14.79
CA ALA A 210 14.08 -5.64 15.80
C ALA A 210 14.04 -4.15 15.43
N ALA A 211 14.31 -3.82 14.17
CA ALA A 211 14.18 -2.45 13.67
C ALA A 211 12.73 -1.92 13.79
N ALA A 212 11.73 -2.75 13.52
CA ALA A 212 10.32 -2.38 13.66
C ALA A 212 9.90 -2.13 15.12
N THR A 213 10.45 -2.89 16.07
CA THR A 213 10.11 -2.80 17.50
C THR A 213 11.01 -1.85 18.30
N ALA A 214 12.11 -1.38 17.70
CA ALA A 214 13.09 -0.51 18.35
C ALA A 214 12.50 0.78 18.92
N ARG A 215 13.13 1.23 20.02
CA ARG A 215 12.81 2.46 20.74
C ARG A 215 14.13 3.20 21.03
N PRO A 216 14.42 4.35 20.37
CA PRO A 216 13.59 5.02 19.36
C PRO A 216 13.50 4.24 18.04
N VAL A 217 12.49 4.55 17.22
CA VAL A 217 12.39 3.99 15.85
C VAL A 217 13.59 4.46 15.03
N PRO A 218 14.24 3.58 14.25
CA PRO A 218 15.38 3.96 13.43
C PRO A 218 15.06 5.15 12.52
N PRO A 219 15.95 6.15 12.43
CA PRO A 219 15.73 7.31 11.55
C PRO A 219 15.89 6.96 10.07
N ASP A 220 16.67 5.93 9.77
CA ASP A 220 16.93 5.38 8.44
C ASP A 220 17.03 3.85 8.46
N LEU A 221 17.07 3.26 7.27
CA LEU A 221 17.09 1.82 7.02
C LEU A 221 18.48 1.29 6.64
N SER A 222 19.55 2.10 6.80
CA SER A 222 20.89 1.71 6.38
C SER A 222 21.44 0.50 7.16
N GLY A 223 21.03 0.35 8.42
CA GLY A 223 21.38 -0.80 9.26
C GLY A 223 20.84 -2.10 8.70
N VAL A 224 19.53 -2.18 8.47
CA VAL A 224 18.88 -3.40 7.93
C VAL A 224 19.28 -3.68 6.47
N GLU A 225 19.59 -2.63 5.68
CA GLU A 225 20.17 -2.83 4.34
C GLU A 225 21.56 -3.48 4.42
N SER A 226 22.40 -3.05 5.37
CA SER A 226 23.76 -3.61 5.53
C SER A 226 23.71 -5.08 5.93
N VAL A 227 22.79 -5.47 6.82
CA VAL A 227 22.56 -6.87 7.22
C VAL A 227 22.31 -7.77 6.01
N LEU A 228 21.54 -7.32 5.02
CA LEU A 228 21.28 -8.10 3.81
C LEU A 228 22.56 -8.36 3.01
N PHE A 229 23.39 -7.34 2.82
CA PHE A 229 24.61 -7.45 2.01
C PHE A 229 25.76 -8.16 2.74
N ASP A 230 25.74 -8.16 4.07
CA ASP A 230 26.67 -8.94 4.88
C ASP A 230 26.25 -10.42 4.94
N TRP A 231 24.95 -10.72 4.80
CA TRP A 231 24.41 -12.07 4.78
C TRP A 231 24.73 -12.83 3.48
N ALA A 232 24.47 -12.22 2.31
CA ALA A 232 24.76 -12.83 1.01
C ALA A 232 25.05 -11.80 -0.09
N ALA A 233 25.80 -12.20 -1.10
CA ALA A 233 26.04 -11.36 -2.28
C ALA A 233 24.78 -11.31 -3.17
N ALA A 234 24.36 -10.11 -3.56
CA ALA A 234 23.23 -9.91 -4.45
C ALA A 234 23.43 -10.58 -5.82
N THR A 235 22.45 -11.38 -6.25
CA THR A 235 22.45 -12.06 -7.56
C THR A 235 21.19 -11.72 -8.37
N ALA A 236 21.26 -11.92 -9.69
CA ALA A 236 20.12 -11.68 -10.57
C ALA A 236 18.95 -12.61 -10.24
N VAL A 237 17.72 -12.08 -10.21
CA VAL A 237 16.53 -12.86 -9.92
C VAL A 237 16.12 -13.65 -11.16
N ARG A 238 16.23 -14.97 -11.09
CA ARG A 238 15.92 -15.88 -12.20
C ARG A 238 14.40 -15.97 -12.38
N GLY A 239 13.95 -16.00 -13.63
CA GLY A 239 12.51 -16.00 -13.98
C GLY A 239 11.82 -14.65 -13.80
N ALA A 240 12.55 -13.59 -13.43
CA ALA A 240 12.00 -12.23 -13.31
C ALA A 240 11.40 -11.70 -14.62
N VAL A 241 12.01 -12.03 -15.75
CA VAL A 241 11.51 -11.70 -17.09
C VAL A 241 11.08 -13.00 -17.79
N PRO A 242 9.83 -13.10 -18.26
CA PRO A 242 9.37 -14.27 -18.99
C PRO A 242 10.21 -14.54 -20.24
N GLY A 243 10.68 -15.78 -20.42
CA GLY A 243 11.43 -16.21 -21.60
C GLY A 243 12.92 -15.87 -21.59
N THR A 244 13.46 -15.25 -20.53
CA THR A 244 14.91 -15.09 -20.37
C THR A 244 15.45 -16.24 -19.52
N VAL A 245 16.37 -17.04 -20.08
CA VAL A 245 17.24 -17.90 -19.28
C VAL A 245 18.28 -16.98 -18.61
N PRO A 246 18.51 -17.09 -17.30
CA PRO A 246 19.59 -16.35 -16.64
C PRO A 246 20.91 -16.68 -17.35
N ALA A 247 21.70 -15.67 -17.70
CA ALA A 247 23.10 -15.94 -18.03
C ALA A 247 23.73 -16.54 -16.77
N ASP A 248 24.18 -17.78 -16.85
CA ASP A 248 25.01 -18.35 -15.79
C ASP A 248 26.23 -17.43 -15.58
N PRO A 249 26.75 -17.30 -14.36
CA PRO A 249 28.05 -16.69 -14.14
C PRO A 249 29.09 -17.63 -14.74
N GLU A 250 29.36 -17.50 -16.03
CA GLU A 250 30.39 -18.30 -16.71
C GLU A 250 31.74 -18.09 -16.01
N GLY A 251 32.37 -19.22 -15.67
CA GLY A 251 33.79 -19.32 -15.41
C GLY A 251 34.62 -18.94 -16.65
N PRO A 252 35.95 -19.08 -16.62
CA PRO A 252 36.82 -18.45 -17.60
C PRO A 252 36.50 -18.94 -19.03
N GLU A 253 36.18 -17.98 -19.89
CA GLU A 253 35.85 -18.18 -21.31
C GLU A 253 37.03 -18.81 -22.06
N ASP A 254 36.84 -20.03 -22.57
CA ASP A 254 37.64 -20.59 -23.65
C ASP A 254 37.05 -20.14 -25.00
N THR A 255 37.49 -18.98 -25.49
CA THR A 255 37.19 -18.51 -26.85
C THR A 255 37.95 -19.33 -27.89
N HIS A 256 37.24 -20.15 -28.66
CA HIS A 256 37.65 -20.51 -30.02
C HIS A 256 36.83 -19.71 -31.03
N GLY A 257 37.58 -19.00 -31.88
CA GLY A 257 37.10 -17.85 -32.63
C GLY A 257 36.47 -18.12 -33.99
N LEU A 258 35.85 -17.07 -34.50
CA LEU A 258 35.90 -16.70 -35.91
C LEU A 258 35.94 -15.17 -36.02
N ALA A 259 36.98 -14.70 -36.73
CA ALA A 259 37.47 -13.33 -36.83
C ALA A 259 36.57 -12.43 -37.72
N ALA A 260 36.25 -11.20 -37.27
CA ALA A 260 36.86 -9.89 -37.63
C ALA A 260 36.24 -9.22 -38.90
N PRO A 261 36.22 -7.88 -39.07
CA PRO A 261 37.40 -7.01 -38.96
C PRO A 261 37.22 -5.72 -38.14
N SER A 262 38.25 -5.39 -37.37
CA SER A 262 38.46 -4.10 -36.72
C SER A 262 39.41 -3.22 -37.56
N SER A 263 38.95 -2.04 -37.98
CA SER A 263 39.79 -0.99 -38.56
C SER A 263 40.46 -0.17 -37.44
N ARG A 264 41.79 -0.23 -37.41
CA ARG A 264 42.67 0.63 -36.60
C ARG A 264 42.68 2.04 -37.19
N LEU A 265 42.61 3.05 -36.32
CA LEU A 265 43.27 4.34 -36.54
C LEU A 265 43.99 4.79 -35.26
N THR A 266 45.24 5.18 -35.49
CA THR A 266 46.36 5.42 -34.59
C THR A 266 46.30 6.79 -33.92
N ARG A 267 46.90 6.90 -32.73
CA ARG A 267 47.18 8.16 -32.01
C ARG A 267 48.66 8.55 -32.24
N PRO A 268 49.00 9.82 -32.51
CA PRO A 268 50.40 10.22 -32.64
C PRO A 268 51.05 10.51 -31.29
N ALA A 269 52.34 10.21 -31.22
CA ALA A 269 53.24 10.31 -30.06
C ALA A 269 53.76 11.74 -29.81
N ARG A 270 54.27 12.00 -28.60
CA ARG A 270 55.07 13.19 -28.26
C ARG A 270 56.31 12.74 -27.44
N PRO A 271 57.50 13.35 -27.62
CA PRO A 271 58.78 12.71 -27.31
C PRO A 271 59.33 13.03 -25.90
N ALA A 272 60.32 12.24 -25.50
CA ALA A 272 60.98 12.20 -24.21
C ALA A 272 62.24 13.09 -24.10
N GLY A 273 62.59 13.44 -22.87
CA GLY A 273 63.89 14.00 -22.43
C GLY A 273 63.68 15.06 -21.33
N ALA A 274 64.39 15.13 -20.20
CA ALA A 274 65.51 14.36 -19.68
C ALA A 274 65.68 14.69 -18.16
N ARG A 275 66.34 13.77 -17.44
CA ARG A 275 67.19 13.93 -16.24
C ARG A 275 66.63 14.52 -14.93
N GLU A 276 66.63 13.66 -13.91
CA GLU A 276 66.76 13.94 -12.47
C GLU A 276 68.11 14.61 -12.12
N PRO A 277 68.23 15.34 -10.98
CA PRO A 277 68.61 14.65 -9.73
C PRO A 277 67.93 15.15 -8.43
N ALA A 278 68.05 14.31 -7.41
CA ALA A 278 67.50 14.38 -6.06
C ALA A 278 68.15 15.43 -5.13
N ILE A 279 67.37 16.02 -4.21
CA ILE A 279 67.83 16.48 -2.89
C ILE A 279 66.76 16.19 -1.81
N ARG A 280 67.25 15.76 -0.64
CA ARG A 280 66.57 15.31 0.57
C ARG A 280 66.20 16.46 1.51
N ALA A 281 65.21 16.16 2.37
CA ALA A 281 65.00 16.61 3.76
C ALA A 281 64.07 17.81 4.06
N GLY A 282 63.18 17.60 5.05
CA GLY A 282 62.83 18.65 6.02
C GLY A 282 61.35 18.86 6.36
N GLY A 283 60.80 18.04 7.28
CA GLY A 283 60.13 18.50 8.50
C GLY A 283 58.88 19.42 8.51
N ARG A 284 57.82 18.87 9.14
CA ARG A 284 56.90 19.48 10.14
C ARG A 284 55.72 20.40 9.72
N LEU A 285 54.52 19.83 9.96
CA LEU A 285 53.39 20.26 10.82
C LEU A 285 52.54 21.52 10.52
N ALA A 286 51.24 21.30 10.80
CA ALA A 286 50.09 22.21 10.99
C ALA A 286 49.47 22.79 9.70
N GLY A 287 48.15 22.81 9.49
CA GLY A 287 47.02 22.40 10.31
C GLY A 287 45.74 22.91 9.65
N ALA A 288 44.67 22.10 9.73
CA ALA A 288 43.25 22.47 9.64
C ALA A 288 42.76 23.29 8.43
N GLU A 289 42.10 22.61 7.48
CA GLU A 289 40.92 23.17 6.81
C GLU A 289 39.76 22.15 6.79
N ARG A 290 38.57 22.71 6.97
CA ARG A 290 37.29 22.08 7.31
C ARG A 290 36.73 21.33 6.10
N GLY A 291 36.58 20.01 6.21
CA GLY A 291 35.85 19.18 5.26
C GLY A 291 34.36 19.12 5.60
N SER A 292 33.55 19.77 4.78
CA SER A 292 32.09 19.64 4.73
C SER A 292 31.67 18.17 4.64
N ALA A 293 30.83 17.72 5.57
CA ALA A 293 30.31 16.36 5.63
C ALA A 293 29.46 16.02 4.39
N ALA A 294 30.04 15.24 3.47
CA ALA A 294 29.28 14.54 2.45
C ALA A 294 28.58 13.35 3.10
N LYS A 295 27.23 13.32 3.04
CA LYS A 295 26.43 12.17 3.47
C LYS A 295 26.83 10.92 2.66
N PRO A 296 26.95 9.74 3.27
CA PRO A 296 27.33 8.53 2.55
C PRO A 296 26.12 8.04 1.76
N THR A 297 26.11 8.22 0.43
CA THR A 297 25.14 7.51 -0.40
C THR A 297 25.59 6.06 -0.61
N GLY A 298 24.62 5.15 -0.45
CA GLY A 298 24.80 3.72 -0.20
C GLY A 298 25.52 2.92 -1.30
N ARG A 299 26.06 1.76 -0.91
CA ARG A 299 26.72 0.79 -1.81
C ARG A 299 25.86 0.43 -3.03
N LEU A 300 24.54 0.38 -2.86
CA LEU A 300 23.60 0.08 -3.94
C LEU A 300 23.64 1.11 -5.08
N GLU A 301 23.78 2.41 -4.79
CA GLU A 301 23.82 3.45 -5.83
C GLU A 301 25.06 3.30 -6.73
N ARG A 302 26.19 2.85 -6.15
CA ARG A 302 27.43 2.53 -6.89
C ARG A 302 27.28 1.28 -7.76
N GLN A 303 26.50 0.29 -7.32
CA GLN A 303 26.25 -0.94 -8.05
C GLN A 303 25.19 -0.76 -9.15
N VAL A 304 24.15 0.03 -8.89
CA VAL A 304 23.17 0.50 -9.90
C VAL A 304 23.85 1.30 -11.00
N ARG A 305 24.82 2.16 -10.68
CA ARG A 305 25.64 2.86 -11.69
C ARG A 305 26.47 1.92 -12.56
N ARG A 306 26.93 0.78 -12.04
CA ARG A 306 27.65 -0.24 -12.82
C ARG A 306 26.70 -1.07 -13.70
N GLY A 307 25.49 -1.40 -13.22
CA GLY A 307 24.45 -2.06 -14.00
C GLY A 307 23.89 -1.22 -15.16
N LEU A 308 23.86 0.11 -15.02
CA LEU A 308 23.47 1.04 -16.09
C LEU A 308 24.40 1.01 -17.32
N ALA A 309 25.60 0.45 -17.22
CA ALA A 309 26.48 0.27 -18.37
C ALA A 309 26.03 -0.87 -19.30
N GLY A 310 25.32 -1.88 -18.77
CA GLY A 310 24.87 -3.07 -19.52
C GLY A 310 23.54 -2.90 -20.26
N CYS A 311 22.62 -2.04 -19.78
CA CYS A 311 21.35 -1.74 -20.45
C CYS A 311 21.40 -0.38 -21.22
N ARG A 312 22.51 -0.05 -21.90
CA ARG A 312 22.64 1.15 -22.74
C ARG A 312 22.01 0.95 -24.13
N SER A 313 20.69 0.95 -24.18
CA SER A 313 19.93 1.21 -25.40
C SER A 313 18.59 1.85 -25.06
N GLY A 314 18.48 3.17 -25.29
CA GLY A 314 17.19 3.80 -25.58
C GLY A 314 16.62 4.86 -24.63
N LEU A 315 17.30 5.33 -23.58
CA LEU A 315 16.80 6.51 -22.82
C LEU A 315 17.47 7.80 -23.28
N ARG A 316 16.92 8.42 -24.32
CA ARG A 316 17.01 9.87 -24.53
C ARG A 316 15.65 10.50 -24.25
N ILE A 317 15.70 11.57 -23.48
CA ILE A 317 14.56 12.32 -22.94
C ILE A 317 13.79 12.95 -24.09
N VAL A 318 12.54 12.54 -24.31
CA VAL A 318 11.62 13.21 -25.24
C VAL A 318 11.08 14.45 -24.54
N ASN A 319 11.50 15.60 -25.05
CA ASN A 319 10.83 16.88 -24.85
C ASN A 319 10.21 17.27 -26.20
N ALA A 320 8.98 16.82 -26.48
CA ALA A 320 8.28 17.16 -27.71
C ALA A 320 6.77 17.27 -27.48
N ARG A 321 6.37 18.51 -27.12
CA ARG A 321 5.10 19.18 -27.42
C ARG A 321 3.89 18.29 -27.80
N SER A 322 3.01 18.05 -26.83
CA SER A 322 1.56 18.06 -27.02
C SER A 322 0.96 19.14 -26.10
N ARG A 323 0.63 20.30 -26.69
CA ARG A 323 -0.05 21.39 -25.97
C ARG A 323 -1.54 21.12 -25.90
N VAL A 324 -1.98 20.13 -25.13
CA VAL A 324 -3.38 20.01 -24.70
C VAL A 324 -3.39 19.35 -23.31
N GLY A 325 -3.57 20.14 -22.24
CA GLY A 325 -3.89 19.59 -20.90
C GLY A 325 -3.05 20.03 -19.69
N ALA A 326 -2.06 20.94 -19.80
CA ALA A 326 -1.18 21.27 -18.65
C ALA A 326 -1.66 22.42 -17.74
N ARG A 327 -2.98 22.64 -17.58
CA ARG A 327 -3.49 23.69 -16.66
C ARG A 327 -3.44 23.28 -15.19
N TRP A 328 -3.56 21.98 -14.92
CA TRP A 328 -3.58 21.46 -13.55
C TRP A 328 -2.19 21.29 -12.94
N LEU A 329 -1.18 20.89 -13.74
CA LEU A 329 0.22 20.78 -13.31
C LEU A 329 0.80 22.14 -12.87
N GLN A 330 0.41 23.23 -13.54
CA GLN A 330 0.80 24.60 -13.16
C GLN A 330 0.14 25.09 -11.87
N ALA A 331 -1.03 24.57 -11.50
CA ALA A 331 -1.71 24.93 -10.25
C ALA A 331 -1.03 24.27 -9.04
N LEU A 332 -0.59 23.01 -9.17
CA LEU A 332 0.13 22.27 -8.12
C LEU A 332 1.51 22.86 -7.83
N LEU A 333 2.21 23.33 -8.86
CA LEU A 333 3.53 23.98 -8.70
C LEU A 333 3.43 25.41 -8.13
N ARG A 334 2.24 26.02 -8.09
CA ARG A 334 2.05 27.40 -7.64
C ARG A 334 1.79 27.55 -6.13
N ASN A 335 1.60 26.44 -5.40
CA ASN A 335 1.29 26.50 -3.96
C ASN A 335 2.51 26.39 -3.03
N ARG A 336 3.73 26.68 -3.53
CA ARG A 336 4.98 26.60 -2.75
C ARG A 336 5.74 27.94 -2.64
N SER A 337 5.19 29.06 -3.12
CA SER A 337 5.89 30.37 -3.13
C SER A 337 5.36 31.43 -2.17
N ARG A 338 4.48 31.09 -1.23
CA ARG A 338 4.15 31.95 -0.07
C ARG A 338 4.73 31.39 1.22
N ALA A 339 6.04 31.20 1.23
CA ALA A 339 6.83 31.21 2.44
C ALA A 339 8.11 31.98 2.11
N ARG A 340 8.12 33.28 2.42
CA ARG A 340 9.34 34.08 2.53
C ARG A 340 9.43 34.65 3.96
N PRO A 341 10.65 34.84 4.47
CA PRO A 341 10.95 34.88 5.89
C PRO A 341 10.88 36.32 6.43
N VAL A 342 10.15 36.53 7.53
CA VAL A 342 10.28 37.72 8.38
C VAL A 342 9.99 37.30 9.81
N ILE A 343 11.00 36.87 10.57
CA ILE A 343 11.07 37.10 12.03
C ILE A 343 12.56 37.22 12.41
N VAL A 344 13.14 38.39 12.13
CA VAL A 344 14.19 38.97 12.97
C VAL A 344 13.52 40.15 13.66
N GLY A 345 13.49 40.11 14.99
CA GLY A 345 13.03 41.21 15.83
C GLY A 345 11.64 40.99 16.42
N VAL A 346 11.57 41.17 17.74
CA VAL A 346 10.36 41.33 18.57
C VAL A 346 9.74 40.04 19.13
N CYS A 347 10.47 39.40 20.06
CA CYS A 347 9.89 38.80 21.27
C CYS A 347 10.76 39.13 22.51
N LEU A 348 11.25 40.38 22.55
CA LEU A 348 11.71 41.05 23.76
C LEU A 348 10.59 41.99 24.23
N ALA A 349 9.44 41.42 24.56
CA ALA A 349 8.27 42.17 25.05
C ALA A 349 7.32 41.30 25.91
N VAL A 350 7.85 40.26 26.57
CA VAL A 350 7.10 39.41 27.52
C VAL A 350 7.72 39.42 28.94
N VAL A 351 8.65 40.34 29.22
CA VAL A 351 9.30 40.46 30.56
C VAL A 351 8.97 41.78 31.29
N LEU A 352 8.08 42.63 30.76
CA LEU A 352 7.72 43.90 31.42
C LEU A 352 6.20 44.14 31.50
N ALA A 353 5.45 43.12 31.94
CA ALA A 353 4.05 43.28 32.35
C ALA A 353 3.67 42.32 33.50
N ALA A 354 4.63 42.02 34.38
CA ALA A 354 4.41 41.32 35.64
C ALA A 354 4.99 42.16 36.78
N GLY A 355 4.19 43.14 37.24
CA GLY A 355 4.56 44.01 38.34
C GLY A 355 3.49 45.07 38.58
N GLY A 356 2.59 44.82 39.52
CA GLY A 356 1.73 45.86 40.08
C GLY A 356 0.39 45.37 40.64
N LEU A 357 0.40 45.10 41.96
CA LEU A 357 -0.67 45.29 42.96
C LEU A 357 -2.02 44.58 42.75
N ALA A 358 -2.45 43.61 43.57
CA ALA A 358 -2.70 43.54 45.03
C ALA A 358 -3.97 44.25 45.53
N ALA A 359 -4.88 43.41 46.05
CA ALA A 359 -5.88 43.59 47.11
C ALA A 359 -7.18 44.39 46.83
N LEU A 360 -8.33 43.69 46.90
CA LEU A 360 -9.33 43.77 47.98
C LEU A 360 -10.45 42.73 47.76
N SER A 361 -10.89 42.10 48.85
CA SER A 361 -12.01 41.15 49.06
C SER A 361 -12.85 41.68 50.25
N PRO A 362 -13.96 41.07 50.73
CA PRO A 362 -14.85 39.97 50.25
C PRO A 362 -16.38 40.28 50.48
N ALA A 363 -17.21 39.20 50.55
CA ALA A 363 -18.59 39.05 51.10
C ALA A 363 -19.69 38.90 50.03
N GLU A 364 -20.73 38.05 50.10
CA GLU A 364 -21.33 37.19 51.13
C GLU A 364 -22.30 36.17 50.40
N SER A 365 -22.56 34.98 50.97
CA SER A 365 -23.70 34.08 50.59
C SER A 365 -24.97 34.46 51.37
N PRO A 366 -26.22 33.94 51.16
CA PRO A 366 -26.63 32.51 51.31
C PRO A 366 -27.78 32.03 50.36
N ALA A 367 -27.89 30.72 50.04
CA ALA A 367 -28.82 29.68 50.54
C ALA A 367 -30.33 29.87 50.28
N GLU A 368 -31.00 28.87 49.66
CA GLU A 368 -32.14 28.11 50.20
C GLU A 368 -32.78 27.13 49.19
N SER A 369 -33.12 25.93 49.68
CA SER A 369 -34.10 24.97 49.12
C SER A 369 -35.36 25.00 49.99
N PRO A 370 -36.54 24.54 49.53
CA PRO A 370 -37.07 23.23 49.99
C PRO A 370 -37.89 22.45 48.91
N VAL A 371 -37.91 21.11 48.82
CA VAL A 371 -38.63 20.02 49.57
C VAL A 371 -40.14 19.87 49.29
N VAL A 372 -40.58 18.59 49.25
CA VAL A 372 -41.94 17.97 49.35
C VAL A 372 -42.56 17.57 47.99
N ALA A 373 -43.26 16.43 47.77
CA ALA A 373 -43.32 15.02 48.21
C ALA A 373 -44.70 14.47 47.77
N GLY A 374 -44.80 13.15 47.54
CA GLY A 374 -46.06 12.37 47.46
C GLY A 374 -46.61 12.16 46.04
N ASP A 375 -47.35 11.10 45.71
CA ASP A 375 -47.71 9.82 46.35
C ASP A 375 -48.36 8.94 45.24
N ALA A 376 -48.64 7.68 45.59
CA ALA A 376 -48.98 6.51 44.80
C ALA A 376 -50.36 6.44 44.08
N GLY A 377 -50.47 5.42 43.21
CA GLY A 377 -51.69 4.65 42.88
C GLY A 377 -52.68 5.30 41.92
N ASP A 378 -53.51 4.61 41.13
CA ASP A 378 -53.80 3.20 40.90
C ASP A 378 -54.81 3.15 39.71
N LEU A 379 -55.12 1.95 39.20
CA LEU A 379 -56.32 1.53 38.45
C LEU A 379 -56.45 1.89 36.95
N SER A 380 -56.34 0.86 36.08
CA SER A 380 -57.52 0.19 35.49
C SER A 380 -57.16 -0.65 34.23
N ALA A 381 -57.35 -1.97 34.33
CA ALA A 381 -57.75 -2.84 33.21
C ALA A 381 -59.30 -2.94 33.23
N PRO A 382 -60.01 -3.37 32.16
CA PRO A 382 -60.06 -4.77 31.70
C PRO A 382 -60.04 -4.94 30.15
N ALA A 383 -59.52 -6.05 29.60
CA ALA A 383 -60.25 -7.24 29.09
C ALA A 383 -61.30 -6.94 27.98
N THR A 384 -61.46 -7.68 26.87
CA THR A 384 -61.27 -9.11 26.58
C THR A 384 -61.61 -9.40 25.10
N ARG A 385 -61.15 -10.59 24.63
CA ARG A 385 -61.79 -11.51 23.63
C ARG A 385 -61.74 -11.09 22.16
N SER A 386 -61.58 -11.96 21.17
CA SER A 386 -61.63 -13.43 20.99
C SER A 386 -61.10 -13.65 19.54
N SER A 387 -60.66 -14.78 18.99
CA SER A 387 -60.75 -16.21 19.31
C SER A 387 -60.04 -16.95 18.15
N SER A 388 -59.27 -17.99 18.46
CA SER A 388 -58.89 -19.06 17.51
C SER A 388 -60.09 -19.95 17.17
N PRO A 389 -60.00 -20.86 16.18
CA PRO A 389 -59.56 -22.24 16.46
C PRO A 389 -58.63 -22.78 15.34
N GLY A 390 -57.77 -23.80 15.49
CA GLY A 390 -57.76 -24.95 16.39
C GLY A 390 -57.94 -26.22 15.55
N ALA A 391 -56.89 -27.06 15.41
CA ALA A 391 -57.00 -28.48 15.12
C ALA A 391 -55.67 -29.21 15.44
N GLU A 392 -55.78 -30.15 16.37
CA GLU A 392 -54.77 -31.03 16.96
C GLU A 392 -54.25 -32.11 15.99
N ALA A 393 -53.04 -32.64 16.20
CA ALA A 393 -52.89 -33.98 16.81
C ALA A 393 -51.43 -34.48 16.90
N THR A 394 -51.14 -35.01 18.09
CA THR A 394 -50.21 -36.11 18.45
C THR A 394 -48.70 -35.88 18.60
N ALA A 395 -48.25 -36.30 19.80
CA ALA A 395 -46.94 -36.18 20.40
C ALA A 395 -46.01 -37.36 20.11
N GLY A 396 -44.69 -37.12 20.25
CA GLY A 396 -43.65 -38.14 20.42
C GLY A 396 -42.30 -37.46 20.75
N PRO A 397 -41.50 -37.98 21.69
CA PRO A 397 -40.43 -37.25 22.37
C PRO A 397 -39.10 -37.32 21.62
N GLY A 398 -38.29 -36.25 21.65
CA GLY A 398 -36.93 -36.30 21.12
C GLY A 398 -36.21 -34.96 21.16
N ASP A 399 -35.17 -34.92 21.99
CA ASP A 399 -33.98 -34.06 21.97
C ASP A 399 -34.14 -32.53 21.86
N GLY A 400 -33.75 -31.88 22.96
CA GLY A 400 -33.40 -30.46 22.97
C GLY A 400 -32.17 -30.20 22.09
N GLY A 401 -32.41 -29.65 20.91
CA GLY A 401 -31.43 -28.92 20.08
C GLY A 401 -31.82 -27.44 19.97
N PRO A 402 -30.88 -26.53 19.71
CA PRO A 402 -31.09 -25.09 19.87
C PRO A 402 -32.10 -24.54 18.84
N ALA A 403 -33.11 -23.82 19.32
CA ALA A 403 -34.21 -23.23 18.55
C ALA A 403 -33.82 -21.98 17.73
N GLY A 404 -32.65 -21.96 17.06
CA GLY A 404 -32.11 -20.76 16.42
C GLY A 404 -31.89 -20.81 14.90
N ALA A 405 -31.91 -21.99 14.26
CA ALA A 405 -31.47 -22.11 12.86
C ALA A 405 -32.56 -21.73 11.82
N ASP A 406 -33.84 -21.99 12.10
CA ASP A 406 -34.92 -21.86 11.11
C ASP A 406 -35.35 -20.40 10.84
N GLY A 407 -35.23 -19.52 11.85
CA GLY A 407 -35.59 -18.09 11.71
C GLY A 407 -34.57 -17.27 10.92
N SER A 408 -33.28 -17.61 11.03
CA SER A 408 -32.19 -16.91 10.35
C SER A 408 -32.22 -17.16 8.84
N ALA A 409 -32.46 -18.40 8.42
CA ALA A 409 -32.59 -18.75 7.00
C ALA A 409 -33.78 -18.03 6.33
N ALA A 410 -34.94 -17.95 7.00
CA ALA A 410 -36.10 -17.22 6.50
C ALA A 410 -35.82 -15.71 6.35
N THR A 411 -35.07 -15.12 7.28
CA THR A 411 -34.71 -13.70 7.27
C THR A 411 -33.73 -13.37 6.13
N LEU A 412 -32.75 -14.26 5.85
CA LEU A 412 -31.81 -14.09 4.74
C LEU A 412 -32.46 -14.12 3.36
N VAL A 413 -33.58 -14.83 3.21
CA VAL A 413 -34.33 -14.89 1.94
C VAL A 413 -35.37 -13.77 1.83
N SER A 414 -35.73 -13.15 2.95
CA SER A 414 -36.70 -12.06 3.02
C SER A 414 -36.29 -10.84 2.15
N ASP A 415 -37.24 -9.94 1.89
CA ASP A 415 -36.98 -8.73 1.08
C ASP A 415 -36.50 -7.52 1.90
N ASP A 416 -36.17 -7.74 3.18
CA ASP A 416 -35.61 -6.74 4.09
C ASP A 416 -34.07 -6.89 4.20
N PRO A 417 -33.30 -6.04 3.49
CA PRO A 417 -31.85 -6.10 3.56
C PRO A 417 -31.27 -5.62 4.90
N ALA A 418 -31.97 -4.80 5.68
CA ALA A 418 -31.46 -4.33 6.97
C ALA A 418 -31.50 -5.47 7.99
N ALA A 419 -32.63 -6.18 8.09
CA ALA A 419 -32.76 -7.36 8.94
C ALA A 419 -31.79 -8.47 8.50
N ALA A 420 -31.70 -8.74 7.19
CA ALA A 420 -30.77 -9.74 6.67
C ALA A 420 -29.30 -9.41 6.97
N THR A 421 -28.92 -8.13 6.96
CA THR A 421 -27.54 -7.72 7.27
C THR A 421 -27.15 -8.01 8.72
N LEU A 422 -28.05 -7.81 9.67
CA LEU A 422 -27.78 -8.15 11.08
C LEU A 422 -27.56 -9.64 11.26
N VAL A 423 -28.38 -10.48 10.62
CA VAL A 423 -28.23 -11.94 10.62
C VAL A 423 -26.92 -12.36 9.96
N LEU A 424 -26.54 -11.74 8.83
CA LEU A 424 -25.27 -12.03 8.15
C LEU A 424 -24.06 -11.69 9.03
N LEU A 425 -24.09 -10.59 9.77
CA LEU A 425 -23.00 -10.21 10.67
C LEU A 425 -22.85 -11.20 11.83
N GLU A 426 -23.96 -11.67 12.41
CA GLU A 426 -23.92 -12.67 13.47
C GLU A 426 -23.37 -14.02 12.97
N LEU A 427 -23.84 -14.49 11.80
CA LEU A 427 -23.32 -15.71 11.18
C LEU A 427 -21.83 -15.59 10.82
N ARG A 428 -21.42 -14.41 10.34
CA ARG A 428 -20.02 -14.11 10.03
C ARG A 428 -19.12 -14.27 11.25
N GLU A 429 -19.54 -13.76 12.41
CA GLU A 429 -18.78 -13.91 13.65
C GLU A 429 -18.63 -15.38 14.05
N GLY A 430 -19.69 -16.18 13.91
CA GLY A 430 -19.62 -17.63 14.11
C GLY A 430 -18.61 -18.30 13.18
N CYS A 431 -18.70 -18.03 11.87
CA CYS A 431 -17.78 -18.60 10.88
C CYS A 431 -16.31 -18.23 11.13
N LEU A 432 -16.04 -16.98 11.54
CA LEU A 432 -14.70 -16.51 11.88
C LEU A 432 -14.19 -17.13 13.20
N ALA A 433 -15.07 -17.29 14.19
CA ALA A 433 -14.72 -17.95 15.46
C ALA A 433 -14.33 -19.42 15.27
N GLU A 434 -14.96 -20.10 14.30
CA GLU A 434 -14.64 -21.48 13.90
C GLU A 434 -13.47 -21.57 12.90
N ALA A 435 -12.93 -20.45 12.44
CA ALA A 435 -11.91 -20.37 11.39
C ALA A 435 -12.31 -21.15 10.10
N SER A 436 -13.59 -21.12 9.75
CA SER A 436 -14.16 -21.92 8.66
C SER A 436 -14.44 -21.09 7.40
N VAL A 437 -13.60 -21.27 6.36
CA VAL A 437 -13.80 -20.64 5.04
C VAL A 437 -15.05 -21.19 4.34
N LEU A 438 -15.37 -22.47 4.53
CA LEU A 438 -16.57 -23.09 3.97
C LEU A 438 -17.85 -22.48 4.56
N CYS A 439 -17.84 -22.11 5.84
CA CYS A 439 -18.95 -21.41 6.48
C CYS A 439 -19.15 -20.02 5.86
N LEU A 440 -18.07 -19.29 5.57
CA LEU A 440 -18.12 -17.95 4.98
C LEU A 440 -18.75 -17.92 3.58
N GLU A 441 -18.73 -19.01 2.81
CA GLU A 441 -19.42 -19.10 1.51
C GLU A 441 -20.95 -18.89 1.60
N SER A 442 -21.53 -19.19 2.77
CA SER A 442 -22.95 -18.97 3.04
C SER A 442 -23.27 -17.52 3.42
N VAL A 443 -22.27 -16.76 3.86
CA VAL A 443 -22.41 -15.40 4.42
C VAL A 443 -21.94 -14.33 3.43
N ASP A 444 -20.75 -14.53 2.86
CA ASP A 444 -20.13 -13.59 1.94
C ASP A 444 -20.42 -13.96 0.48
N GLN A 445 -20.56 -12.94 -0.36
CA GLN A 445 -20.70 -13.12 -1.79
C GLN A 445 -19.37 -13.62 -2.37
N ALA A 446 -19.40 -14.74 -3.10
CA ALA A 446 -18.23 -15.28 -3.77
C ALA A 446 -17.53 -14.23 -4.66
N GLY A 447 -16.20 -14.13 -4.54
CA GLY A 447 -15.38 -13.17 -5.28
C GLY A 447 -15.55 -11.71 -4.85
N SER A 448 -16.20 -11.45 -3.72
CA SER A 448 -16.35 -10.11 -3.14
C SER A 448 -15.14 -9.70 -2.28
N VAL A 449 -15.11 -8.43 -1.89
CA VAL A 449 -14.07 -7.89 -1.00
C VAL A 449 -14.23 -8.45 0.41
N ALA A 450 -15.47 -8.60 0.88
CA ALA A 450 -15.79 -9.24 2.16
C ALA A 450 -15.22 -10.67 2.22
N MET A 451 -15.55 -11.50 1.22
CA MET A 451 -15.07 -12.89 1.13
C MET A 451 -13.54 -12.99 1.18
N ALA A 452 -12.84 -12.12 0.45
CA ALA A 452 -11.37 -12.13 0.42
C ALA A 452 -10.76 -11.74 1.78
N ALA A 453 -11.34 -10.73 2.45
CA ALA A 453 -10.89 -10.29 3.76
C ALA A 453 -11.16 -11.35 4.84
N ASP A 454 -12.34 -11.96 4.82
CA ASP A 454 -12.77 -12.91 5.84
C ASP A 454 -12.16 -14.29 5.68
N SER A 455 -11.96 -14.75 4.43
CA SER A 455 -11.18 -15.97 4.17
C SER A 455 -9.75 -15.81 4.68
N TYR A 456 -9.15 -14.63 4.51
CA TYR A 456 -7.82 -14.34 5.04
C TYR A 456 -7.80 -14.35 6.58
N ARG A 457 -8.78 -13.73 7.24
CA ARG A 457 -8.91 -13.73 8.71
C ARG A 457 -9.12 -15.14 9.27
N ALA A 458 -9.98 -15.94 8.65
CA ALA A 458 -10.22 -17.33 9.02
C ALA A 458 -8.94 -18.17 8.91
N LEU A 459 -8.17 -18.01 7.84
CA LEU A 459 -6.90 -18.73 7.63
C LEU A 459 -5.80 -18.33 8.63
N GLN A 460 -5.81 -17.08 9.12
CA GLN A 460 -4.82 -16.58 10.07
C GLN A 460 -5.17 -16.87 11.54
N MET A 461 -6.34 -17.48 11.82
CA MET A 461 -6.89 -17.67 13.17
C MET A 461 -6.88 -16.38 14.01
N GLU A 462 -7.00 -15.23 13.35
CA GLU A 462 -7.11 -13.94 14.04
C GLU A 462 -8.46 -13.90 14.76
N ARG A 463 -8.43 -14.10 16.09
CA ARG A 463 -9.60 -13.80 16.92
C ARG A 463 -9.87 -12.30 16.81
N SER A 464 -10.96 -11.94 16.14
CA SER A 464 -11.50 -10.58 16.22
C SER A 464 -11.71 -10.23 17.70
N ALA A 465 -11.09 -9.15 18.16
CA ALA A 465 -11.42 -8.52 19.43
C ALA A 465 -12.57 -7.52 19.28
N ASP A 466 -13.24 -7.44 18.13
CA ASP A 466 -14.12 -6.32 17.82
C ASP A 466 -15.51 -6.76 17.31
N ARG A 467 -16.50 -6.27 18.06
CA ARG A 467 -17.92 -6.03 17.76
C ARG A 467 -18.82 -7.21 17.40
N THR A 468 -19.37 -7.78 18.47
CA THR A 468 -20.61 -8.56 18.44
C THR A 468 -21.67 -7.83 17.62
N ALA A 469 -22.32 -8.52 16.66
CA ALA A 469 -23.50 -7.99 15.96
C ALA A 469 -24.60 -7.53 16.96
N ALA A 470 -24.56 -8.07 18.18
CA ALA A 470 -25.27 -7.63 19.37
C ALA A 470 -24.83 -6.21 19.79
N GLY A 471 -25.29 -5.21 19.07
CA GLY A 471 -24.98 -3.82 19.37
C GLY A 471 -25.23 -2.83 18.25
N PHE A 472 -25.71 -3.27 17.08
CA PHE A 472 -26.00 -2.37 15.96
C PHE A 472 -27.47 -2.43 15.55
N THR A 473 -27.99 -1.28 15.15
CA THR A 473 -29.21 -1.16 14.36
C THR A 473 -28.82 -0.93 12.90
N ALA A 474 -29.45 -1.68 12.00
CA ALA A 474 -29.22 -1.57 10.57
C ALA A 474 -30.30 -0.69 9.93
N THR A 475 -29.89 0.27 9.11
CA THR A 475 -30.80 1.12 8.34
C THR A 475 -30.41 1.10 6.87
N VAL A 476 -31.40 0.99 5.98
CA VAL A 476 -31.15 1.01 4.54
C VAL A 476 -30.92 2.46 4.10
N GLN A 477 -29.69 2.79 3.69
CA GLN A 477 -29.36 4.11 3.18
C GLN A 477 -29.69 4.23 1.68
N GLU A 478 -29.35 3.20 0.91
CA GLU A 478 -29.61 3.16 -0.54
C GLU A 478 -29.94 1.73 -0.98
N ARG A 479 -30.95 1.58 -1.85
CA ARG A 479 -31.26 0.29 -2.50
C ARG A 479 -31.32 0.48 -4.01
N ARG A 480 -30.56 -0.33 -4.75
CA ARG A 480 -30.60 -0.41 -6.22
C ARG A 480 -30.76 -1.85 -6.67
N GLY A 481 -32.00 -2.22 -7.00
CA GLY A 481 -32.36 -3.58 -7.40
C GLY A 481 -32.01 -4.58 -6.30
N ASN A 482 -31.07 -5.48 -6.61
CA ASN A 482 -30.61 -6.54 -5.72
C ASN A 482 -29.45 -6.12 -4.80
N ALA A 483 -28.99 -4.87 -4.85
CA ALA A 483 -27.97 -4.36 -3.94
C ALA A 483 -28.56 -3.35 -2.95
N ALA A 484 -28.12 -3.41 -1.70
CA ALA A 484 -28.48 -2.44 -0.67
C ALA A 484 -27.24 -2.01 0.13
N LEU A 485 -27.10 -0.70 0.33
CA LEU A 485 -26.13 -0.10 1.24
C LEU A 485 -26.80 0.14 2.59
N ILE A 486 -26.23 -0.45 3.62
CA ILE A 486 -26.74 -0.46 4.98
C ILE A 486 -25.81 0.36 5.86
N VAL A 487 -26.37 1.27 6.65
CA VAL A 487 -25.65 1.99 7.70
C VAL A 487 -25.92 1.30 9.02
N LEU A 488 -24.84 0.93 9.73
CA LEU A 488 -24.87 0.28 11.02
C LEU A 488 -24.58 1.34 12.09
N THR A 489 -25.60 1.65 12.88
CA THR A 489 -25.49 2.58 14.01
C THR A 489 -25.46 1.80 15.32
N PRO A 490 -24.60 2.14 16.29
CA PRO A 490 -24.62 1.49 17.60
C PRO A 490 -26.00 1.67 18.26
N ALA A 491 -26.56 0.58 18.79
CA ALA A 491 -27.78 0.60 19.58
C ALA A 491 -27.57 1.42 20.87
N ALA A 492 -28.59 2.16 21.30
CA ALA A 492 -28.52 3.00 22.49
C ALA A 492 -28.13 2.15 23.73
N GLY A 493 -26.95 2.40 24.28
CA GLY A 493 -26.37 1.63 25.39
C GLY A 493 -25.14 0.76 25.04
N GLY A 494 -24.73 0.72 23.77
CA GLY A 494 -23.50 0.04 23.32
C GLY A 494 -22.20 0.77 23.71
N PRO A 495 -21.04 0.11 23.57
CA PRO A 495 -19.74 0.68 23.95
C PRO A 495 -19.47 2.00 23.21
N ALA A 496 -19.18 3.07 23.96
CA ALA A 496 -19.08 4.46 23.49
C ALA A 496 -17.99 4.76 22.44
N ASN A 497 -17.12 3.79 22.12
CA ASN A 497 -16.09 3.90 21.07
C ASN A 497 -16.50 3.22 19.74
N THR A 498 -17.82 3.12 19.57
CA THR A 498 -18.64 2.57 18.49
C THR A 498 -18.49 3.17 17.08
N GLN A 499 -17.32 3.32 16.43
CA GLN A 499 -17.25 3.89 15.07
C GLN A 499 -18.36 3.32 14.15
N PRO A 500 -19.20 4.16 13.51
CA PRO A 500 -20.24 3.65 12.62
C PRO A 500 -19.59 2.84 11.50
N ALA A 501 -20.26 1.81 11.02
CA ALA A 501 -19.81 1.02 9.88
C ALA A 501 -20.91 1.03 8.82
N SER A 502 -20.56 0.80 7.56
CA SER A 502 -21.56 0.52 6.53
C SER A 502 -21.30 -0.82 5.87
N ALA A 503 -22.35 -1.47 5.40
CA ALA A 503 -22.27 -2.77 4.76
C ALA A 503 -22.97 -2.72 3.41
N LEU A 504 -22.33 -3.22 2.36
CA LEU A 504 -22.95 -3.46 1.06
C LEU A 504 -23.38 -4.92 0.99
N VAL A 505 -24.68 -5.16 0.86
CA VAL A 505 -25.25 -6.49 0.70
C VAL A 505 -25.87 -6.67 -0.69
N ILE A 506 -25.81 -7.90 -1.21
CA ILE A 506 -26.43 -8.28 -2.48
C ILE A 506 -27.36 -9.49 -2.28
N LYS A 507 -28.57 -9.40 -2.83
CA LYS A 507 -29.55 -10.49 -2.92
C LYS A 507 -29.27 -11.36 -4.14
N GLY A 508 -28.99 -12.64 -3.90
CA GLY A 508 -28.92 -13.69 -4.92
C GLY A 508 -30.08 -14.68 -4.79
N GLU A 509 -30.01 -15.77 -5.55
CA GLU A 509 -31.03 -16.84 -5.54
C GLU A 509 -31.16 -17.53 -4.18
N ALA A 510 -30.07 -17.57 -3.41
CA ALA A 510 -30.01 -18.18 -2.08
C ALA A 510 -30.16 -17.16 -0.93
N GLY A 511 -30.61 -15.93 -1.22
CA GLY A 511 -30.78 -14.87 -0.22
C GLY A 511 -29.69 -13.79 -0.27
N TRP A 512 -29.72 -12.91 0.74
CA TRP A 512 -28.75 -11.82 0.92
C TRP A 512 -27.38 -12.37 1.33
N ARG A 513 -26.33 -11.72 0.82
CA ARG A 513 -24.93 -11.98 1.20
C ARG A 513 -24.15 -10.68 1.32
N LEU A 514 -23.12 -10.68 2.17
CA LEU A 514 -22.20 -9.55 2.33
C LEU A 514 -21.27 -9.44 1.13
N ARG A 515 -21.14 -8.25 0.56
CA ARG A 515 -20.20 -7.97 -0.53
C ARG A 515 -19.01 -7.16 -0.03
N GLU A 516 -19.26 -6.19 0.84
CA GLU A 516 -18.23 -5.31 1.38
C GLU A 516 -18.67 -4.76 2.75
N LEU A 517 -17.71 -4.64 3.66
CA LEU A 517 -17.86 -3.97 4.96
C LEU A 517 -16.91 -2.77 4.97
N PHE A 518 -17.44 -1.60 5.30
CA PHE A 518 -16.72 -0.34 5.38
C PHE A 518 -16.62 0.08 6.84
N ASP A 519 -15.42 0.02 7.39
CA ASP A 519 -15.08 0.62 8.67
C ASP A 519 -14.77 2.12 8.45
N TYR A 520 -15.33 3.02 9.27
CA TYR A 520 -15.13 4.47 9.16
C TYR A 520 -13.94 5.01 9.93
#